data_AF-A0A285IY02-F1
#
_entry.id   AF-A0A285IY02-F1
#
_cell.length_a   1.000
_cell.length_b   1.000
_cell.length_c   1.000
_cell.angle_alpha   90.00
_cell.angle_beta   90.00
_cell.angle_gamma   90.00
#
_symmetry.space_group_name_H-M   'P 1'
#
loop_
_entity.id
_entity.type
_entity.pdbx_description
1 polymer ?
#
loop_
_entity_poly.entity_id
_entity_poly.type
_entity_poly.pdbx_seq_one_letter_code
_entity_poly.pdbx_strand_id
1 'polypeptide(L)'
;MTDDKSARAAELAIGLLEGRERQEALHDVTADPEMREAFRSWNERLASLCMAQPDPAQGPGAHVYTNIEAELFAPQAEAVKESFWDMLRAPENRGLVLMVLAAKVLLLTWVLYLFL
;
A
#
# COMPACT_ATOMS: atom_id res chain seq x y z
N MET A 1 -3.13 -39.89 7.35
CA MET A 1 -3.60 -38.66 8.00
C MET A 1 -3.99 -38.98 9.42
N THR A 2 -3.19 -38.53 10.39
CA THR A 2 -3.56 -38.60 11.82
C THR A 2 -4.63 -37.55 12.14
N ASP A 3 -5.55 -37.87 13.04
CA ASP A 3 -6.68 -36.99 13.39
C ASP A 3 -6.21 -35.62 13.93
N ASP A 4 -5.17 -35.61 14.76
CA ASP A 4 -4.57 -34.40 15.31
C ASP A 4 -4.03 -33.42 14.25
N LYS A 5 -3.37 -33.94 13.21
CA LYS A 5 -2.87 -33.11 12.09
C LYS A 5 -4.02 -32.54 11.27
N SER A 6 -5.07 -33.33 11.08
CA SER A 6 -6.28 -32.87 10.39
C SER A 6 -6.96 -31.74 11.17
N ALA A 7 -7.10 -31.88 12.49
CA ALA A 7 -7.68 -30.88 13.36
C ALA A 7 -6.86 -29.58 13.35
N ARG A 8 -5.54 -29.69 13.53
CA ARG A 8 -4.63 -28.53 13.52
C ARG A 8 -4.61 -27.82 12.16
N ALA A 9 -4.69 -28.57 11.06
CA ALA A 9 -4.82 -27.99 9.73
C ALA A 9 -6.17 -27.27 9.54
N ALA A 10 -7.25 -27.79 10.13
CA ALA A 10 -8.55 -27.14 10.13
C ALA A 10 -8.47 -25.81 10.89
N GLU A 11 -7.96 -25.82 12.12
CA GLU A 11 -7.79 -24.64 12.98
C GLU A 11 -6.94 -23.56 12.29
N LEU A 12 -5.87 -23.95 11.60
CA LEU A 12 -5.08 -23.03 10.78
C LEU A 12 -5.89 -22.44 9.63
N ALA A 13 -6.71 -23.25 8.93
CA ALA A 13 -7.50 -22.82 7.78
C ALA A 13 -8.62 -21.83 8.15
N ILE A 14 -9.24 -21.98 9.32
CA ILE A 14 -10.24 -21.04 9.83
C ILE A 14 -9.64 -19.89 10.66
N GLY A 15 -8.31 -19.87 10.85
CA GLY A 15 -7.60 -18.78 11.50
C GLY A 15 -7.72 -18.76 13.03
N LEU A 16 -7.95 -19.90 13.68
CA LEU A 16 -8.04 -20.00 15.15
C LEU A 16 -6.67 -20.05 15.85
N LEU A 17 -5.61 -20.38 15.13
CA LEU A 17 -4.27 -20.47 15.70
C LEU A 17 -3.64 -19.08 15.86
N GLU A 18 -3.04 -18.84 17.02
CA GLU A 18 -2.40 -17.56 17.35
C GLU A 18 -0.92 -17.69 17.70
N GLY A 19 -0.20 -16.57 17.57
CA GLY A 19 1.20 -16.44 17.99
C GLY A 19 2.11 -17.56 17.49
N ARG A 20 2.72 -18.28 18.43
CA ARG A 20 3.69 -19.35 18.16
C ARG A 20 3.06 -20.56 17.49
N GLU A 21 1.86 -20.94 17.90
CA GLU A 21 1.17 -22.13 17.38
C GLU A 21 0.85 -21.98 15.90
N ARG A 22 0.44 -20.77 15.48
CA ARG A 22 0.26 -20.42 14.07
C ARG A 22 1.55 -20.53 13.28
N GLN A 23 2.65 -20.01 13.82
CA GLN A 23 3.96 -20.06 13.14
C GLN A 23 4.44 -21.50 12.95
N GLU A 24 4.28 -22.33 13.97
CA GLU A 24 4.62 -23.75 13.92
C GLU A 24 3.73 -24.50 12.91
N ALA A 25 2.43 -24.28 12.92
CA ALA A 25 1.53 -24.91 11.94
C ALA A 25 1.83 -24.48 10.49
N LEU A 26 2.22 -23.21 10.26
CA LEU A 26 2.66 -22.73 8.94
C LEU A 26 3.99 -23.35 8.50
N HIS A 27 4.91 -23.52 9.45
CA HIS A 27 6.15 -24.25 9.21
C HIS A 27 5.85 -25.71 8.82
N ASP A 28 4.96 -26.37 9.55
CA ASP A 28 4.56 -27.76 9.30
C ASP A 28 3.87 -27.92 7.93
N VAL A 29 3.03 -26.97 7.50
CA VAL A 29 2.46 -26.97 6.13
C VAL A 29 3.55 -26.90 5.05
N THR A 30 4.66 -26.23 5.35
CA THR A 30 5.78 -26.10 4.42
C THR A 30 6.66 -27.36 4.42
N ALA A 31 6.93 -27.93 5.61
CA ALA A 31 7.86 -29.03 5.80
C ALA A 31 7.24 -30.44 5.63
N ASP A 32 5.98 -30.63 6.07
CA ASP A 32 5.29 -31.92 6.09
C ASP A 32 4.26 -32.03 4.94
N PRO A 33 4.44 -32.97 3.99
CA PRO A 33 3.48 -33.20 2.91
C PRO A 33 2.07 -33.55 3.40
N GLU A 34 1.93 -34.29 4.50
CA GLU A 34 0.64 -34.72 5.03
C GLU A 34 -0.14 -33.53 5.62
N MET A 35 0.55 -32.65 6.35
CA MET A 35 -0.02 -31.39 6.85
C MET A 35 -0.45 -30.48 5.70
N ARG A 36 0.34 -30.41 4.63
CA ARG A 36 0.04 -29.62 3.44
C ARG A 36 -1.22 -30.11 2.72
N GLU A 37 -1.37 -31.42 2.58
CA GLU A 37 -2.55 -32.04 1.97
C GLU A 37 -3.80 -31.85 2.83
N ALA A 38 -3.68 -32.00 4.16
CA ALA A 38 -4.76 -31.73 5.10
C ALA A 38 -5.22 -30.27 5.02
N PHE A 39 -4.28 -29.32 5.03
CA PHE A 39 -4.58 -27.88 4.94
C PHE A 39 -5.23 -27.52 3.61
N ARG A 40 -4.76 -28.07 2.49
CA ARG A 40 -5.41 -27.90 1.19
C ARG A 40 -6.85 -28.42 1.20
N SER A 41 -7.05 -29.64 1.70
CA SER A 41 -8.38 -30.26 1.75
C SER A 41 -9.37 -29.43 2.57
N TRP A 42 -8.93 -28.84 3.68
CA TRP A 42 -9.75 -27.93 4.47
C TRP A 42 -10.08 -26.64 3.73
N ASN A 43 -9.11 -26.00 3.08
CA ASN A 43 -9.35 -24.80 2.29
C ASN A 43 -10.34 -25.06 1.13
N GLU A 44 -10.22 -26.18 0.43
CA GLU A 44 -11.16 -26.55 -0.65
C GLU A 44 -12.60 -26.74 -0.11
N ARG A 45 -12.73 -27.40 1.04
CA ARG A 45 -14.04 -27.56 1.71
C ARG A 45 -14.64 -26.21 2.11
N LEU A 46 -13.85 -25.34 2.73
CA LEU A 46 -14.30 -24.02 3.17
C LEU A 46 -14.63 -23.10 1.99
N ALA A 47 -13.83 -23.13 0.92
CA ALA A 47 -14.09 -22.35 -0.29
C ALA A 47 -15.46 -22.66 -0.89
N SER A 48 -15.90 -23.93 -0.85
CA SER A 48 -17.23 -24.30 -1.34
C SER A 48 -18.38 -23.66 -0.54
N LEU A 49 -18.16 -23.39 0.77
CA LEU A 49 -19.13 -22.66 1.60
C LEU A 49 -19.17 -21.17 1.25
N CYS A 50 -18.03 -20.58 0.89
CA CYS A 50 -17.92 -19.17 0.51
C CYS A 50 -18.39 -18.88 -0.93
N MET A 51 -18.55 -19.90 -1.77
CA MET A 51 -19.01 -19.77 -3.17
C MET A 51 -20.53 -19.64 -3.29
N ALA A 52 -21.29 -19.68 -2.20
CA ALA A 52 -22.69 -19.29 -2.21
C ALA A 52 -22.79 -17.83 -2.70
N GLN A 53 -23.65 -17.58 -3.69
CA GLN A 53 -23.73 -16.27 -4.34
C GLN A 53 -24.02 -15.18 -3.29
N PRO A 54 -23.07 -14.25 -3.05
CA PRO A 54 -23.25 -13.25 -2.01
C PRO A 54 -24.42 -12.35 -2.36
N ASP A 55 -25.16 -11.94 -1.34
CA ASP A 55 -26.21 -10.95 -1.48
C ASP A 55 -25.58 -9.65 -2.03
N PRO A 56 -26.00 -9.15 -3.21
CA PRO A 56 -25.45 -7.93 -3.78
C PRO A 56 -25.67 -6.70 -2.88
N ALA A 57 -26.61 -6.74 -1.94
CA ALA A 57 -26.80 -5.70 -0.94
C ALA A 57 -25.70 -5.66 0.15
N GLN A 58 -24.90 -6.73 0.30
CA GLN A 58 -23.81 -6.86 1.27
C GLN A 58 -22.42 -6.68 0.63
N GLY A 59 -22.38 -6.25 -0.64
CA GLY A 59 -21.12 -5.99 -1.35
C GLY A 59 -20.35 -4.80 -0.79
N PRO A 60 -19.01 -4.74 -1.01
CA PRO A 60 -18.22 -3.59 -0.63
C PRO A 60 -18.66 -2.33 -1.40
N GLY A 61 -18.41 -1.15 -0.83
CA GLY A 61 -18.72 0.12 -1.49
C GLY A 61 -17.98 0.28 -2.83
N ALA A 62 -18.54 1.04 -3.76
CA ALA A 62 -18.03 1.20 -5.13
C ALA A 62 -16.57 1.68 -5.22
N HIS A 63 -16.06 2.38 -4.19
CA HIS A 63 -14.70 2.89 -4.12
C HIS A 63 -13.67 1.86 -3.67
N VAL A 64 -14.08 0.74 -3.06
CA VAL A 64 -13.17 -0.22 -2.44
C VAL A 64 -12.25 -0.84 -3.48
N TYR A 65 -12.79 -1.22 -4.65
CA TYR A 65 -11.98 -1.78 -5.73
C TYR A 65 -10.92 -0.79 -6.23
N THR A 66 -11.31 0.45 -6.50
CA THR A 66 -10.40 1.52 -6.93
C THR A 66 -9.30 1.81 -5.91
N ASN A 67 -9.64 1.79 -4.61
CA ASN A 67 -8.66 2.00 -3.55
C ASN A 67 -7.63 0.87 -3.46
N ILE A 68 -8.10 -0.39 -3.55
CA ILE A 68 -7.20 -1.57 -3.57
C ILE A 68 -6.28 -1.50 -4.79
N GLU A 69 -6.81 -1.13 -5.95
CA GLU A 69 -6.02 -0.99 -7.18
C GLU A 69 -4.95 0.09 -7.05
N ALA A 70 -5.31 1.25 -6.49
CA ALA A 70 -4.36 2.32 -6.23
C ALA A 70 -3.30 1.92 -5.20
N GLU A 71 -3.63 1.21 -4.14
CA GLU A 71 -2.65 0.82 -3.12
C GLU A 71 -1.68 -0.26 -3.60
N LEU A 72 -2.16 -1.26 -4.32
CA LEU A 72 -1.33 -2.39 -4.78
C LEU A 72 -0.54 -2.09 -6.06
N PHE A 73 -1.09 -1.24 -6.94
CA PHE A 73 -0.56 -1.04 -8.28
C PHE A 73 -0.28 0.42 -8.64
N ALA A 74 -0.46 1.38 -7.72
CA ALA A 74 0.10 2.69 -7.96
C ALA A 74 1.60 2.50 -8.23
N PRO A 75 2.11 3.08 -9.34
CA PRO A 75 3.53 3.29 -9.46
C PRO A 75 3.97 3.93 -8.15
N GLN A 76 5.09 3.47 -7.58
CA GLN A 76 5.84 4.26 -6.62
C GLN A 76 6.24 5.52 -7.39
N ALA A 77 5.32 6.47 -7.51
CA ALA A 77 5.61 7.82 -7.89
C ALA A 77 6.46 8.27 -6.72
N GLU A 78 7.78 8.05 -6.86
CA GLU A 78 8.85 8.80 -6.26
C GLU A 78 8.25 10.15 -5.92
N ALA A 79 7.85 10.28 -4.65
CA ALA A 79 7.20 11.46 -4.14
C ALA A 79 8.29 12.52 -3.95
N VAL A 80 9.09 12.75 -4.99
CA VAL A 80 9.77 14.02 -5.16
C VAL A 80 8.71 14.95 -5.73
N LYS A 81 7.75 15.32 -4.87
CA LYS A 81 7.28 16.70 -4.90
C LYS A 81 8.51 17.51 -4.52
N GLU A 82 9.39 17.76 -5.49
CA GLU A 82 10.37 18.82 -5.34
C GLU A 82 9.53 20.05 -5.05
N SER A 83 9.52 20.44 -3.79
CA SER A 83 8.78 21.61 -3.36
C SER A 83 9.32 22.74 -4.22
N PHE A 84 8.45 23.55 -4.80
CA PHE A 84 8.87 24.74 -5.55
C PHE A 84 9.88 25.58 -4.75
N TRP A 85 9.81 25.50 -3.42
CA TRP A 85 10.78 26.07 -2.48
C TRP A 85 12.17 25.41 -2.49
N ASP A 86 12.25 24.09 -2.65
CA ASP A 86 13.52 23.36 -2.78
C ASP A 86 14.20 23.70 -4.10
N MET A 87 13.43 23.79 -5.18
CA MET A 87 13.91 24.24 -6.49
C MET A 87 14.44 25.69 -6.43
N LEU A 88 13.74 26.61 -5.75
CA LEU A 88 14.20 28.00 -5.58
C LEU A 88 15.44 28.12 -4.67
N ARG A 89 15.59 27.22 -3.69
CA ARG A 89 16.69 27.24 -2.72
C ARG A 89 17.93 26.51 -3.22
N ALA A 90 17.81 25.74 -4.30
CA ALA A 90 18.91 25.04 -4.94
C ALA A 90 20.05 26.02 -5.30
N PRO A 91 21.32 25.66 -5.02
CA PRO A 91 22.45 26.57 -5.19
C PRO A 91 22.68 27.02 -6.63
N GLU A 92 22.29 26.17 -7.60
CA GLU A 92 22.33 26.46 -9.04
C GLU A 92 21.40 27.62 -9.46
N ASN A 93 20.25 27.79 -8.78
CA ASN A 93 19.24 28.79 -9.14
C ASN A 93 19.48 30.16 -8.49
N ARG A 94 20.49 30.28 -7.62
CA ARG A 94 20.79 31.55 -6.90
C ARG A 94 21.08 32.71 -7.85
N GLY A 95 21.75 32.45 -8.98
CA GLY A 95 22.04 33.48 -9.99
C GLY A 95 20.77 34.07 -10.61
N LEU A 96 19.82 33.21 -11.00
CA LEU A 96 18.52 33.62 -11.54
C LEU A 96 17.70 34.41 -10.52
N VAL A 97 17.66 33.95 -9.25
CA VAL A 97 16.95 34.64 -8.17
C VAL A 97 17.50 36.05 -7.95
N LEU A 98 18.83 36.20 -7.91
CA LEU A 98 19.48 37.51 -7.76
C LEU A 98 19.20 38.43 -8.94
N MET A 99 19.21 37.92 -10.17
CA MET A 99 18.92 38.70 -11.37
C MET A 99 17.47 39.23 -11.36
N VAL A 100 16.50 38.38 -11.01
CA VAL A 100 15.09 38.77 -10.90
C VAL A 100 14.88 39.79 -9.79
N LEU A 101 15.55 39.62 -8.66
CA LEU A 101 15.51 40.58 -7.55
C LEU A 101 16.07 41.94 -7.98
N ALA A 102 17.24 41.96 -8.62
CA ALA A 102 17.86 43.19 -9.12
C ALA A 102 16.97 43.89 -10.14
N ALA A 103 16.39 43.14 -11.10
CA ALA A 103 15.46 43.68 -12.08
C ALA A 103 14.21 44.29 -11.41
N LYS A 104 13.65 43.63 -10.39
CA LYS A 104 12.51 44.17 -9.63
C LYS A 104 12.86 45.46 -8.89
N VAL A 105 14.01 45.53 -8.24
CA VAL A 105 14.45 46.75 -7.53
C VAL A 105 14.62 47.90 -8.52
N LEU A 106 15.30 47.65 -9.64
CA LEU A 106 15.53 48.67 -10.67
C LEU A 106 14.21 49.20 -11.25
N LEU A 107 13.27 48.30 -11.52
CA LEU A 107 11.93 48.66 -11.98
C LEU A 107 11.18 49.50 -10.94
N LEU A 108 11.20 49.11 -9.67
CA LEU A 108 10.56 49.89 -8.59
C LEU A 108 11.19 51.27 -8.43
N THR A 109 12.52 51.37 -8.48
CA THR A 109 13.23 52.65 -8.44
C THR A 109 12.85 53.53 -9.63
N TRP A 110 12.76 52.95 -10.83
CA TRP A 110 12.35 53.69 -12.02
C TRP A 110 10.90 54.18 -11.93
N VAL A 111 9.97 53.32 -11.48
CA VAL A 111 8.59 53.73 -11.26
C VAL A 111 8.52 54.85 -10.23
N LEU A 112 9.22 54.72 -9.09
CA LEU A 112 9.23 55.75 -8.06
C LEU A 112 9.79 57.08 -8.58
N TYR A 113 10.83 57.04 -9.41
CA TYR A 113 11.38 58.21 -10.09
C TYR A 113 10.37 58.88 -11.04
N LEU A 114 9.51 58.11 -11.73
CA LEU A 114 8.48 58.69 -12.60
C LEU A 114 7.34 59.39 -11.85
N PHE A 115 7.14 59.04 -10.58
CA PHE A 115 6.07 59.57 -9.73
C PHE A 115 6.55 60.61 -8.69
N LEU A 116 7.84 60.95 -8.68
CA LEU A 116 8.45 61.98 -7.84
C LEU A 116 8.80 63.23 -8.65
#